data_AF-A0A7C4CLY8-F1
#
_entry.id   AF-A0A7C4CLY8-F1
#
_cell.length_a   1.000
_cell.length_b   1.000
_cell.length_c   1.000
_cell.angle_alpha   90.00
_cell.angle_beta   90.00
_cell.angle_gamma   90.00
#
_symmetry.space_group_name_H-M   'P 1'
#
loop_
_entity.id
_entity.type
_entity.pdbx_description
1 polymer ?
#
loop_
_entity_poly.entity_id
_entity_poly.type
_entity_poly.pdbx_seq_one_letter_code
_entity_poly.pdbx_strand_id
1 'polypeptide(L)'
;MSIFKKIKEKVTPPNVRLTIELRKPFFILGDNIDGVLQLESKEEFDCTEIRCELECIERVRRIRRIYDATLKREIEQQVWESTTLFSTRPRLIGAMHIPEGFIQSLPFKIPIPPGAQPSFKSLDRIVAWNLKGVVAVEGRPDATSRTIELQVVHPSQVPKPVVPTVTCKYCGTAYPENEVKCPNCGAPRMV
;
A
#
# COMPACT_ATOMS: atom_id res chain seq x y z
N MET A 1 -37.27 -13.88 19.86
CA MET A 1 -36.19 -13.30 19.04
C MET A 1 -35.68 -14.36 18.07
N SER A 2 -35.63 -14.00 16.78
CA SER A 2 -35.74 -14.93 15.63
C SER A 2 -34.44 -15.65 15.27
N ILE A 3 -34.52 -16.97 15.01
CA ILE A 3 -33.41 -17.88 14.64
C ILE A 3 -32.64 -17.38 13.40
N PHE A 4 -33.34 -16.70 12.48
CA PHE A 4 -32.75 -16.11 11.27
C PHE A 4 -31.72 -15.00 11.58
N LYS A 5 -31.87 -14.27 12.69
CA LYS A 5 -30.94 -13.21 13.08
C LYS A 5 -29.59 -13.80 13.51
N LYS A 6 -29.64 -14.88 14.31
CA LYS A 6 -28.45 -15.62 14.79
C LYS A 6 -27.66 -16.29 13.67
N ILE A 7 -28.33 -16.79 12.62
CA ILE A 7 -27.66 -17.40 11.48
C ILE A 7 -27.00 -16.32 10.60
N LYS A 8 -27.68 -15.19 10.37
CA LYS A 8 -27.13 -14.06 9.59
C LYS A 8 -25.87 -13.49 10.24
N GLU A 9 -25.88 -13.29 11.55
CA GLU A 9 -24.73 -12.80 12.33
C GLU A 9 -23.49 -13.68 12.15
N LYS A 10 -23.63 -15.00 12.01
CA LYS A 10 -22.48 -15.92 11.77
C LYS A 10 -21.87 -15.85 10.36
N VAL A 11 -22.60 -15.33 9.38
CA VAL A 11 -22.19 -15.38 7.95
C VAL A 11 -21.82 -14.00 7.41
N THR A 12 -22.12 -12.92 8.15
CA THR A 12 -21.78 -11.54 7.74
C THR A 12 -20.72 -10.93 8.65
N PRO A 13 -19.75 -10.17 8.09
CA PRO A 13 -18.82 -9.37 8.87
C PRO A 13 -19.54 -8.40 9.82
N PRO A 14 -18.87 -7.91 10.87
CA PRO A 14 -19.44 -6.90 11.75
C PRO A 14 -19.71 -5.58 11.02
N ASN A 15 -20.72 -4.84 11.48
CA ASN A 15 -21.08 -3.54 10.94
C ASN A 15 -20.09 -2.46 11.42
N VAL A 16 -18.96 -2.38 10.75
CA VAL A 16 -17.85 -1.47 11.05
C VAL A 16 -17.43 -0.75 9.78
N ARG A 17 -17.14 0.55 9.92
CA ARG A 17 -16.50 1.34 8.87
C ARG A 17 -15.02 1.45 9.16
N LEU A 18 -14.21 1.03 8.20
CA LEU A 18 -12.76 1.12 8.22
C LEU A 18 -12.26 2.04 7.11
N THR A 19 -11.51 3.07 7.48
CA THR A 19 -10.91 4.03 6.53
C THR A 19 -9.42 4.12 6.78
N ILE A 20 -8.60 4.02 5.73
CA ILE A 20 -7.16 4.25 5.81
C ILE A 20 -6.85 5.62 5.22
N GLU A 21 -6.11 6.41 5.99
CA GLU A 21 -5.56 7.69 5.58
C GLU A 21 -4.04 7.60 5.49
N LEU A 22 -3.48 7.99 4.35
CA LEU A 22 -2.05 7.95 4.07
C LEU A 22 -1.47 9.36 4.06
N ARG A 23 -0.24 9.52 4.56
CA ARG A 23 0.42 10.84 4.60
C ARG A 23 1.04 11.25 3.27
N LYS A 24 1.30 10.30 2.37
CA LYS A 24 2.00 10.50 1.10
C LYS A 24 1.24 9.84 -0.04
N PRO A 25 1.27 10.40 -1.26
CA PRO A 25 0.63 9.81 -2.43
C PRO A 25 1.43 8.65 -3.04
N PHE A 26 2.73 8.56 -2.76
CA PHE A 26 3.60 7.47 -3.18
C PHE A 26 4.66 7.19 -2.10
N PHE A 27 5.29 6.01 -2.21
CA PHE A 27 6.31 5.54 -1.29
C PHE A 27 7.53 5.06 -2.05
N ILE A 28 8.69 5.11 -1.41
CA ILE A 28 9.96 4.68 -2.01
C ILE A 28 10.32 3.31 -1.41
N LEU A 29 10.94 2.43 -2.19
CA LEU A 29 11.50 1.18 -1.63
C LEU A 29 12.49 1.49 -0.50
N GLY A 30 12.34 0.81 0.64
CA GLY A 30 13.14 1.07 1.85
C GLY A 30 12.52 2.09 2.81
N ASP A 31 11.52 2.86 2.37
CA ASP A 31 10.78 3.78 3.25
C ASP A 31 9.74 3.03 4.11
N ASN A 32 9.11 3.77 5.03
CA ASN A 32 7.93 3.32 5.74
C ASN A 32 6.65 3.91 5.13
N ILE A 33 5.60 3.11 5.16
CA ILE A 33 4.23 3.56 4.96
C ILE A 33 3.70 4.02 6.31
N ASP A 34 3.55 5.34 6.44
CA ASP A 34 2.96 5.97 7.61
C ASP A 34 1.51 6.39 7.31
N GLY A 35 0.58 6.01 8.17
CA GLY A 35 -0.84 6.31 8.02
C GLY A 35 -1.64 6.14 9.29
N VAL A 36 -2.95 6.31 9.17
CA VAL A 36 -3.92 6.12 10.25
C VAL A 36 -5.05 5.23 9.74
N LEU A 37 -5.39 4.19 10.51
CA LEU A 37 -6.60 3.41 10.34
C LEU A 37 -7.67 3.97 11.26
N GLN A 38 -8.72 4.53 10.68
CA GLN A 38 -9.92 4.97 11.40
C GLN A 38 -10.94 3.83 11.43
N LEU A 39 -11.47 3.57 12.61
CA LEU A 39 -12.50 2.56 12.88
C LEU A 39 -13.70 3.24 13.53
N GLU A 40 -14.88 3.00 12.97
CA GLU A 40 -16.18 3.42 13.50
C GLU A 40 -17.11 2.21 13.54
N SER A 41 -17.59 1.84 14.73
CA SER A 41 -18.49 0.70 14.92
C SER A 41 -19.95 1.12 15.02
N LYS A 42 -20.84 0.36 14.36
CA LYS A 42 -22.30 0.51 14.45
C LYS A 42 -22.98 -0.66 15.14
N GLU A 43 -22.20 -1.55 15.74
CA GLU A 43 -22.69 -2.65 16.56
C GLU A 43 -21.66 -3.03 17.63
N GLU A 44 -22.10 -3.80 18.62
CA GLU A 44 -21.23 -4.34 19.67
C GLU A 44 -20.73 -5.73 19.29
N PHE A 45 -19.43 -5.99 19.45
CA PHE A 45 -18.82 -7.30 19.21
C PHE A 45 -17.41 -7.40 19.83
N ASP A 46 -16.94 -8.62 20.03
CA ASP A 46 -15.56 -8.89 20.43
C ASP A 46 -14.68 -9.09 19.20
N CYS A 47 -13.56 -8.37 19.13
CA CYS A 47 -12.55 -8.58 18.09
C CYS A 47 -11.33 -9.31 18.67
N THR A 48 -10.69 -10.12 17.83
CA THR A 48 -9.47 -10.86 18.18
C THR A 48 -8.22 -10.03 17.91
N GLU A 49 -8.26 -9.21 16.85
CA GLU A 49 -7.25 -8.20 16.56
C GLU A 49 -7.73 -7.17 15.54
N ILE A 50 -7.08 -6.01 15.58
CA ILE A 50 -7.14 -4.99 14.52
C ILE A 50 -5.74 -4.91 13.90
N ARG A 51 -5.65 -5.13 12.59
CA ARG A 51 -4.38 -5.18 11.86
C ARG A 51 -4.45 -4.44 10.52
N CYS A 52 -3.28 -4.11 9.98
CA CYS A 52 -3.15 -3.79 8.57
C CYS A 52 -2.59 -5.01 7.84
N GLU A 53 -2.97 -5.20 6.57
CA GLU A 53 -2.40 -6.20 5.68
C GLU A 53 -1.82 -5.49 4.46
N LEU A 54 -0.52 -5.67 4.24
CA LEU A 54 0.22 -5.14 3.10
C LEU A 54 0.72 -6.30 2.25
N GLU A 55 0.40 -6.30 0.96
CA GLU A 55 0.81 -7.35 0.02
C GLU A 55 1.39 -6.75 -1.27
N CYS A 56 2.53 -7.25 -1.72
CA CYS A 56 3.04 -7.02 -3.07
C CYS A 56 2.69 -8.24 -3.92
N ILE A 57 1.83 -8.05 -4.91
CA ILE A 57 1.36 -9.12 -5.80
C ILE A 57 1.82 -8.84 -7.21
N GLU A 58 2.51 -9.79 -7.79
CA GLU A 58 2.81 -9.82 -9.21
C GLU A 58 1.73 -10.60 -9.96
N ARG A 59 1.28 -10.06 -11.07
CA ARG A 59 0.42 -10.74 -12.04
C ARG A 59 1.11 -10.79 -13.39
N VAL A 60 1.18 -11.97 -14.00
CA VAL A 60 1.77 -12.17 -15.32
C VAL A 60 0.77 -12.86 -16.24
N ARG A 61 0.64 -12.37 -17.47
CA ARG A 61 -0.18 -12.99 -18.52
C ARG A 61 0.62 -14.11 -19.16
N ARG A 62 0.13 -15.34 -19.07
CA ARG A 62 0.74 -16.55 -19.66
C ARG A 62 -0.24 -17.22 -20.61
N ILE A 63 0.28 -17.94 -21.59
CA ILE A 63 -0.50 -18.85 -22.43
C ILE A 63 -0.46 -20.23 -21.75
N ARG A 64 -1.62 -20.80 -21.45
CA ARG A 64 -1.75 -22.17 -20.96
C ARG A 64 -2.56 -23.01 -21.92
N ARG A 65 -2.22 -24.29 -22.02
CA ARG A 65 -3.10 -25.30 -22.61
C ARG A 65 -4.10 -25.73 -21.55
N ILE A 66 -5.37 -25.47 -21.81
CA ILE A 66 -6.47 -25.82 -20.92
C ILE A 66 -7.36 -26.79 -21.70
N TYR A 67 -7.75 -27.89 -21.05
CA TYR A 67 -8.69 -28.82 -21.64
C TYR A 67 -10.09 -28.21 -21.63
N ASP A 68 -10.65 -28.03 -22.82
CA ASP A 68 -12.03 -27.58 -23.00
C ASP A 68 -12.94 -28.82 -23.10
N ALA A 69 -13.79 -29.01 -22.09
CA ALA A 69 -14.71 -30.14 -22.04
C ALA A 69 -15.77 -30.12 -23.15
N THR A 70 -16.11 -28.94 -23.68
CA THR A 70 -17.08 -28.76 -24.77
C THR A 70 -16.46 -29.18 -26.10
N LEU A 71 -15.21 -28.75 -26.35
CA LEU A 71 -14.47 -29.06 -27.58
C LEU A 71 -13.70 -30.38 -27.51
N LYS A 72 -13.67 -31.03 -26.34
CA LYS A 72 -12.93 -32.26 -26.03
C LYS A 72 -11.47 -32.24 -26.49
N ARG A 73 -10.81 -31.09 -26.35
CA ARG A 73 -9.41 -30.88 -26.74
C ARG A 73 -8.73 -29.84 -25.88
N GLU A 74 -7.41 -29.85 -25.89
CA GLU A 74 -6.63 -28.75 -25.33
C GLU A 74 -6.71 -27.52 -26.24
N ILE A 75 -6.98 -26.37 -25.63
CA ILE A 75 -6.93 -25.06 -26.28
C ILE A 75 -5.91 -24.18 -25.58
N GLU A 76 -5.24 -23.32 -26.35
CA GLU A 76 -4.36 -22.31 -25.80
C GLU A 76 -5.18 -21.09 -25.36
N GLN A 77 -5.12 -20.78 -24.07
CA GLN A 77 -5.84 -19.66 -23.47
C GLN A 77 -4.84 -18.75 -22.74
N GLN A 78 -5.03 -17.44 -22.90
CA GLN A 78 -4.30 -16.45 -22.12
C GLN A 78 -4.92 -16.31 -20.73
N VAL A 79 -4.13 -16.56 -19.70
CA VAL A 79 -4.55 -16.52 -18.28
C VAL A 79 -3.62 -15.58 -17.52
N TRP A 80 -4.18 -14.84 -16.56
CA TRP A 80 -3.39 -14.09 -15.58
C TRP A 80 -3.03 -15.00 -14.41
N GLU A 81 -1.75 -15.20 -14.18
CA GLU A 81 -1.23 -15.89 -13.01
C GLU A 81 -0.80 -14.84 -11.98
N SER A 82 -1.09 -15.08 -10.69
CA SER A 82 -0.73 -14.17 -9.60
C SER A 82 0.24 -14.86 -8.63
N THR A 83 1.27 -14.14 -8.18
CA THR A 83 2.22 -14.57 -7.16
C THR A 83 2.40 -13.47 -6.11
N THR A 84 2.31 -13.82 -4.84
CA THR A 84 2.60 -12.89 -3.74
C THR A 84 4.10 -12.81 -3.54
N LEU A 85 4.70 -11.67 -3.87
CA LEU A 85 6.14 -11.42 -3.71
C LEU A 85 6.50 -10.99 -2.29
N PHE A 86 5.57 -10.34 -1.60
CA PHE A 86 5.74 -9.88 -0.22
C PHE A 86 4.39 -9.81 0.48
N SER A 87 4.35 -10.15 1.76
CA SER A 87 3.16 -10.01 2.61
C SER A 87 3.59 -9.70 4.05
N THR A 88 2.94 -8.72 4.67
CA THR A 88 3.07 -8.47 6.11
C THR A 88 1.73 -8.07 6.70
N ARG A 89 1.54 -8.41 7.97
CA ARG A 89 0.28 -8.23 8.70
C ARG A 89 0.51 -7.59 10.07
N PRO A 90 0.99 -6.35 10.14
CA PRO A 90 1.26 -5.69 11.42
C PRO A 90 -0.03 -5.51 12.23
N ARG A 91 -0.03 -6.07 13.43
CA ARG A 91 -1.10 -5.91 14.41
C ARG A 91 -1.02 -4.52 15.05
N LEU A 92 -2.14 -3.81 15.07
CA LEU A 92 -2.29 -2.50 15.69
C LEU A 92 -2.83 -2.63 17.12
N ILE A 93 -3.88 -3.43 17.29
CA ILE A 93 -4.48 -3.76 18.59
C ILE A 93 -4.72 -5.27 18.64
N GLY A 94 -4.52 -5.88 19.82
CA GLY A 94 -4.91 -7.26 20.10
C GLY A 94 -6.40 -7.42 20.33
N ALA A 95 -6.77 -8.46 21.08
CA ALA A 95 -8.16 -8.74 21.37
C ALA A 95 -8.78 -7.63 22.24
N MET A 96 -9.97 -7.17 21.87
CA MET A 96 -10.72 -6.19 22.65
C MET A 96 -12.22 -6.28 22.36
N HIS A 97 -13.00 -5.83 23.34
CA HIS A 97 -14.43 -5.61 23.18
C HIS A 97 -14.68 -4.24 22.51
N ILE A 98 -15.48 -4.22 21.44
CA ILE A 98 -15.84 -3.00 20.71
C ILE A 98 -17.32 -2.70 20.96
N PRO A 99 -17.65 -1.62 21.70
CA PRO A 99 -19.04 -1.23 21.92
C PRO A 99 -19.66 -0.58 20.67
N GLU A 100 -20.99 -0.53 20.62
CA GLU A 100 -21.72 0.23 19.59
C GLU A 100 -21.36 1.73 19.68
N GLY A 101 -21.13 2.37 18.53
CA GLY A 101 -20.72 3.77 18.46
C GLY A 101 -19.23 4.01 18.74
N PHE A 102 -18.42 2.96 18.92
CA PHE A 102 -16.99 3.08 19.16
C PHE A 102 -16.26 3.73 17.97
N ILE A 103 -15.44 4.74 18.25
CA ILE A 103 -14.63 5.46 17.26
C ILE A 103 -13.18 5.49 17.75
N GLN A 104 -12.25 5.05 16.90
CA GLN A 104 -10.83 5.05 17.23
C GLN A 104 -9.95 5.29 16.00
N SER A 105 -8.91 6.09 16.20
CA SER A 105 -7.85 6.31 15.22
C SER A 105 -6.59 5.57 15.65
N LEU A 106 -6.07 4.72 14.76
CA LEU A 106 -4.91 3.86 15.01
C LEU A 106 -3.77 4.22 14.06
N PRO A 107 -2.72 4.92 14.53
CA PRO A 107 -1.57 5.19 13.71
C PRO A 107 -0.83 3.88 13.41
N PHE A 108 -0.32 3.74 12.19
CA PHE A 108 0.46 2.58 11.79
C PHE A 108 1.72 3.01 11.03
N LYS A 109 2.72 2.13 11.09
CA LYS A 109 3.99 2.26 10.37
C LYS A 109 4.40 0.90 9.84
N ILE A 110 4.50 0.77 8.52
CA ILE A 110 4.81 -0.51 7.85
C ILE A 110 6.06 -0.33 6.98
N PRO A 111 7.17 -1.05 7.23
CA PRO A 111 8.37 -0.92 6.42
C PRO A 111 8.17 -1.57 5.03
N ILE A 112 8.62 -0.87 3.98
CA ILE A 112 8.73 -1.44 2.63
C ILE A 112 10.16 -1.98 2.48
N PRO A 113 10.34 -3.28 2.17
CA PRO A 113 11.68 -3.82 1.97
C PRO A 113 12.42 -3.11 0.82
N PRO A 114 13.70 -2.73 1.00
CA PRO A 114 14.47 -2.04 -0.03
C PRO A 114 14.73 -2.89 -1.28
N GLY A 115 14.75 -4.22 -1.12
CA GLY A 115 14.92 -5.18 -2.23
C GLY A 115 13.62 -5.68 -2.86
N ALA A 116 12.46 -5.15 -2.48
CA ALA A 116 11.18 -5.55 -3.07
C ALA A 116 10.98 -4.94 -4.48
N GLN A 117 9.99 -5.44 -5.21
CA GLN A 117 9.66 -4.91 -6.54
C GLN A 117 8.88 -3.59 -6.42
N PRO A 118 9.22 -2.54 -7.19
CA PRO A 118 8.40 -1.34 -7.28
C PRO A 118 7.08 -1.63 -8.00
N SER A 119 6.10 -0.74 -7.85
CA SER A 119 4.85 -0.81 -8.62
C SER A 119 5.16 -0.70 -10.11
N PHE A 120 4.58 -1.61 -10.90
CA PHE A 120 4.83 -1.72 -12.33
C PHE A 120 3.56 -2.14 -13.07
N LYS A 121 3.34 -1.60 -14.27
CA LYS A 121 2.17 -1.95 -15.09
C LYS A 121 2.52 -1.94 -16.57
N SER A 122 2.48 -3.11 -17.19
CA SER A 122 2.58 -3.34 -18.63
C SER A 122 1.36 -4.13 -19.13
N LEU A 123 1.37 -4.50 -20.42
CA LEU A 123 0.31 -5.28 -21.06
C LEU A 123 0.20 -6.73 -20.54
N ASP A 124 1.31 -7.26 -20.06
CA ASP A 124 1.50 -8.67 -19.71
C ASP A 124 2.01 -8.87 -18.27
N ARG A 125 2.34 -7.79 -17.55
CA ARG A 125 2.85 -7.86 -16.18
C ARG A 125 2.36 -6.68 -15.35
N ILE A 126 1.94 -6.97 -14.12
CA ILE A 126 1.51 -5.98 -13.15
C ILE A 126 2.15 -6.33 -11.81
N VAL A 127 2.78 -5.36 -11.15
CA VAL A 127 3.22 -5.46 -9.76
C VAL A 127 2.42 -4.43 -8.97
N ALA A 128 1.54 -4.91 -8.10
CA ALA A 128 0.62 -4.08 -7.33
C ALA A 128 0.90 -4.24 -5.84
N TRP A 129 1.03 -3.12 -5.14
CA TRP A 129 1.10 -3.05 -3.68
C TRP A 129 -0.28 -2.75 -3.13
N ASN A 130 -0.83 -3.64 -2.30
CA ASN A 130 -2.18 -3.55 -1.78
C ASN A 130 -2.14 -3.40 -0.26
N LEU A 131 -2.81 -2.39 0.27
CA LEU A 131 -2.96 -2.14 1.70
C LEU A 131 -4.43 -2.15 2.08
N LYS A 132 -4.77 -2.87 3.15
CA LYS A 132 -6.12 -2.81 3.75
C LYS A 132 -6.03 -2.92 5.27
N GLY A 133 -7.05 -2.40 5.95
CA GLY A 133 -7.27 -2.57 7.38
C GLY A 133 -8.22 -3.73 7.60
N VAL A 134 -7.99 -4.50 8.66
CA VAL A 134 -8.78 -5.67 9.00
C VAL A 134 -9.11 -5.67 10.49
N VAL A 135 -10.38 -5.95 10.81
CA VAL A 135 -10.84 -6.27 12.15
C VAL A 135 -11.25 -7.73 12.12
N ALA A 136 -10.45 -8.55 12.81
CA ALA A 136 -10.70 -9.97 12.88
C ALA A 136 -11.65 -10.29 14.03
N VAL A 137 -12.65 -11.11 13.74
CA VAL A 137 -13.73 -11.44 14.70
C VAL A 137 -13.89 -12.95 14.76
N GLU A 138 -14.03 -13.47 15.98
CA GLU A 138 -14.20 -14.91 16.15
C GLU A 138 -15.61 -15.36 15.74
N GLY A 139 -15.71 -16.47 15.00
CA GLY A 139 -17.00 -17.04 14.60
C GLY A 139 -17.77 -16.27 13.52
N ARG A 140 -17.16 -15.26 12.91
CA ARG A 140 -17.70 -14.45 11.81
C ARG A 140 -16.60 -14.16 10.77
N PRO A 141 -16.94 -13.78 9.53
CA PRO A 141 -15.95 -13.25 8.60
C PRO A 141 -15.35 -11.93 9.09
N ASP A 142 -14.07 -11.70 8.81
CA ASP A 142 -13.37 -10.45 9.12
C ASP A 142 -14.02 -9.24 8.42
N ALA A 143 -14.08 -8.09 9.11
CA ALA A 143 -14.40 -6.82 8.47
C ALA A 143 -13.14 -6.19 7.88
N THR A 144 -13.23 -5.72 6.64
CA THR A 144 -12.08 -5.17 5.91
C THR A 144 -12.37 -3.78 5.35
N SER A 145 -11.38 -2.89 5.36
CA SER A 145 -11.45 -1.62 4.63
C SER A 145 -11.47 -1.86 3.12
N ARG A 146 -11.75 -0.80 2.36
CA ARG A 146 -11.37 -0.78 0.94
C ARG A 146 -9.87 -1.05 0.82
N THR A 147 -9.49 -1.89 -0.14
CA THR A 147 -8.10 -2.10 -0.53
C THR A 147 -7.57 -0.88 -1.27
N ILE A 148 -6.48 -0.30 -0.79
CA ILE A 148 -5.76 0.81 -1.42
C ILE A 148 -4.59 0.23 -2.20
N GLU A 149 -4.52 0.53 -3.50
CA GLU A 149 -3.34 0.24 -4.31
C GLU A 149 -2.33 1.37 -4.14
N LEU A 150 -1.14 1.04 -3.63
CA LEU A 150 -0.06 1.99 -3.36
C LEU A 150 0.85 2.14 -4.57
N GLN A 151 1.26 3.39 -4.83
CA GLN A 151 2.35 3.66 -5.76
C GLN A 151 3.69 3.56 -5.02
N VAL A 152 4.42 2.47 -5.25
CA VAL A 152 5.77 2.26 -4.72
C VAL A 152 6.77 2.43 -5.84
N VAL A 153 7.78 3.27 -5.66
CA VAL A 153 8.77 3.60 -6.69
C VAL A 153 10.18 3.23 -6.24
N HIS A 154 11.04 2.94 -7.21
CA HIS A 154 12.47 2.79 -6.96
C HIS A 154 13.08 4.18 -6.66
N PRO A 155 14.05 4.32 -5.73
CA PRO A 155 14.68 5.61 -5.42
C PRO A 155 15.20 6.37 -6.64
N SER A 156 15.66 5.67 -7.68
CA SER A 156 16.15 6.28 -8.93
C SER A 156 15.06 6.93 -9.80
N GLN A 157 13.78 6.61 -9.55
CA GLN A 157 12.64 7.18 -10.28
C GLN A 157 12.14 8.48 -9.65
N VAL A 158 12.58 8.78 -8.43
CA VAL A 158 12.24 10.03 -7.75
C VAL A 158 13.02 11.17 -8.41
N PRO A 159 12.36 12.22 -8.92
CA PRO A 159 13.05 13.39 -9.46
C PRO A 159 13.98 13.95 -8.39
N LYS A 160 15.28 14.02 -8.69
CA LYS A 160 16.24 14.71 -7.82
C LYS A 160 15.84 16.19 -7.77
N PRO A 161 15.93 16.86 -6.61
CA PRO A 161 15.71 18.29 -6.56
C PRO A 161 16.68 18.97 -7.55
N VAL A 162 16.10 19.71 -8.50
CA VAL A 162 16.87 20.54 -9.41
C VAL A 162 17.45 21.66 -8.56
N VAL A 163 18.74 21.54 -8.19
CA VAL A 163 19.44 22.63 -7.51
C VAL A 163 19.56 23.74 -8.56
N PRO A 164 18.98 24.94 -8.31
CA PRO A 164 19.09 26.04 -9.26
C PRO A 164 20.57 26.32 -9.52
N THR A 165 20.93 26.55 -10.78
CA THR A 165 22.31 26.92 -11.14
C THR A 165 22.42 28.43 -11.27
N VAL A 166 23.43 29.01 -10.64
CA VAL A 166 23.80 30.42 -10.78
C VAL A 166 25.07 30.57 -11.59
N THR A 167 25.19 31.65 -12.34
CA THR A 167 26.39 31.96 -13.13
C THR A 167 27.29 32.91 -12.37
N CYS A 168 28.58 32.58 -12.25
CA CYS A 168 29.56 33.45 -11.61
C CYS A 168 29.77 34.74 -12.41
N LYS A 169 29.60 35.91 -11.76
CA LYS A 169 29.85 37.23 -12.38
C LYS A 169 31.32 37.47 -12.77
N TYR A 170 32.27 36.73 -12.18
CA TYR A 170 33.70 36.93 -12.40
C TYR A 170 34.28 36.06 -13.52
N CYS A 171 33.95 34.76 -13.52
CA CYS A 171 34.52 33.80 -14.46
C CYS A 171 33.49 33.14 -15.39
N GLY A 172 32.20 33.48 -15.27
CA GLY A 172 31.13 32.94 -16.11
C GLY A 172 30.76 31.47 -15.86
N THR A 173 31.38 30.80 -14.89
CA THR A 173 31.08 29.39 -14.57
C THR A 173 29.71 29.26 -13.93
N ALA A 174 28.88 28.35 -14.43
CA ALA A 174 27.63 27.94 -13.80
C ALA A 174 27.90 26.96 -12.65
N TYR A 175 27.31 27.19 -11.49
CA TYR A 175 27.48 26.35 -10.31
C TYR A 175 26.20 26.29 -9.45
N PRO A 176 26.06 25.31 -8.55
CA PRO A 176 24.88 25.16 -7.71
C PRO A 176 24.61 26.37 -6.81
N GLU A 177 23.35 26.79 -6.70
CA GLU A 177 22.95 27.96 -5.92
C GLU A 177 23.35 27.88 -4.44
N ASN A 178 23.43 26.68 -3.88
CA ASN A 178 23.80 26.46 -2.48
C ASN A 178 25.29 26.71 -2.17
N GLU A 179 26.15 26.95 -3.16
CA GLU A 179 27.55 27.30 -2.90
C GLU A 179 27.73 28.80 -2.62
N VAL A 180 28.50 29.10 -1.56
CA VAL A 180 28.77 30.48 -1.11
C VAL A 180 29.90 31.13 -1.92
N LYS A 181 30.73 30.32 -2.60
CA LYS A 181 31.86 30.75 -3.41
C LYS A 181 31.86 29.99 -4.72
N CYS A 182 32.30 30.64 -5.79
CA CYS A 182 32.46 29.98 -7.07
C CYS A 182 33.55 28.89 -6.99
N PRO A 183 33.27 27.64 -7.40
CA PRO A 183 34.22 26.54 -7.28
C PRO A 183 35.39 26.67 -8.27
N ASN A 184 35.25 27.48 -9.32
CA ASN A 184 36.29 27.69 -10.32
C ASN A 184 37.26 28.83 -9.94
N CYS A 185 36.76 29.97 -9.46
CA CYS A 185 37.59 31.16 -9.19
C CYS A 185 37.64 31.60 -7.72
N GLY A 186 36.90 30.95 -6.82
CA GLY A 186 36.85 31.27 -5.39
C GLY A 186 36.11 32.56 -5.03
N ALA A 187 35.58 33.29 -6.02
CA ALA A 187 34.89 34.55 -5.78
C ALA A 187 33.60 34.34 -4.96
N PRO A 188 33.32 35.20 -3.97
CA PRO A 188 32.11 35.10 -3.16
C PRO A 188 30.86 35.40 -3.99
N ARG A 189 29.76 34.74 -3.65
CA ARG A 189 28.46 35.05 -4.22
C ARG A 189 27.99 36.42 -3.72
N MET A 190 27.94 37.40 -4.62
CA MET A 190 27.29 38.68 -4.35
C MET A 190 25.79 38.52 -4.55
N VAL A 191 25.02 38.71 -3.48
CA VAL A 191 23.55 38.76 -3.48
C VAL A 191 23.09 39.94 -4.33
#